data_AF-A0AAQ4EDF3-F1
#
_entry.id   AF-A0AAQ4EDF3-F1
#
_cell.length_a   1.000
_cell.length_b   1.000
_cell.length_c   1.000
_cell.angle_alpha   90.00
_cell.angle_beta   90.00
_cell.angle_gamma   90.00
#
_symmetry.space_group_name_H-M   'P 1'
#
loop_
_entity.id
_entity.type
_entity.pdbx_description
1 polymer ?
#
loop_
_entity_poly.entity_id
_entity_poly.type
_entity_poly.pdbx_seq_one_letter_code
_entity_poly.pdbx_strand_id
1 'polypeptide(L)'
;MQNAEERMYCIPGQRLCASGDRFLGGDGTYVQNGYIYSSLAGLIKILRQKDMKTLVEVQRCTSQNVPARGNIVTVKITSVGHRFCKCSIIAIEDCELWEPFRGIIR
;
A
#
# COMPACT_ATOMS: atom_id res chain seq x y z
N MET A 1 24.60 19.12 6.99
CA MET A 1 23.93 19.32 5.69
C MET A 1 23.35 17.97 5.31
N GLN A 2 22.04 17.77 5.55
CA GLN A 2 21.37 16.47 5.46
C GLN A 2 21.27 16.03 4.00
N ASN A 3 21.73 14.79 3.72
CA ASN A 3 21.62 14.15 2.41
C ASN A 3 20.16 14.23 1.94
N ALA A 4 19.92 14.94 0.85
CA ALA A 4 18.68 14.83 0.11
C ALA A 4 18.59 13.40 -0.42
N GLU A 5 17.74 12.57 0.19
CA GLU A 5 17.37 11.29 -0.43
C GLU A 5 16.81 11.61 -1.81
N GLU A 6 17.55 11.21 -2.85
CA GLU A 6 17.14 11.38 -4.23
C GLU A 6 15.85 10.56 -4.45
N ARG A 7 14.72 11.26 -4.40
CA ARG A 7 13.38 10.66 -4.53
C ARG A 7 13.18 10.24 -5.98
N MET A 8 13.52 8.99 -6.26
CA MET A 8 13.38 8.43 -7.60
C MET A 8 11.92 8.04 -7.86
N TYR A 9 11.32 8.68 -8.85
CA TYR A 9 9.98 8.34 -9.33
C TYR A 9 10.03 7.36 -10.50
N CYS A 10 9.00 6.56 -10.63
CA CYS A 10 8.82 5.65 -11.76
C CYS A 10 7.40 5.69 -12.30
N ILE A 11 7.29 5.24 -13.54
CA ILE A 11 6.02 5.03 -14.24
C ILE A 11 5.75 3.54 -14.44
N PRO A 12 4.48 3.11 -14.56
CA PRO A 12 4.14 1.73 -14.90
C PRO A 12 4.84 1.27 -16.19
N GLY A 13 5.38 0.07 -16.18
CA GLY A 13 6.16 -0.51 -17.29
C GLY A 13 7.65 -0.11 -17.30
N GLN A 14 8.08 0.80 -16.43
CA GLN A 14 9.51 1.13 -16.30
C GLN A 14 10.27 -0.04 -15.69
N ARG A 15 11.37 -0.43 -16.34
CA ARG A 15 12.31 -1.44 -15.84
C ARG A 15 13.15 -0.83 -14.71
N LEU A 16 13.08 -1.43 -13.52
CA LEU A 16 13.76 -0.94 -12.32
C LEU A 16 15.13 -1.60 -12.15
N CYS A 17 15.17 -2.94 -12.13
CA CYS A 17 16.40 -3.72 -11.94
C CYS A 17 16.25 -5.16 -12.45
N ALA A 18 17.36 -5.89 -12.48
CA ALA A 18 17.34 -7.32 -12.76
C ALA A 18 16.83 -8.10 -11.54
N SER A 19 15.93 -9.04 -11.76
CA SER A 19 15.47 -9.99 -10.75
C SER A 19 16.56 -11.02 -10.49
N GLY A 20 16.91 -11.24 -9.23
CA GLY A 20 17.90 -12.24 -8.84
C GLY A 20 17.87 -12.47 -7.34
N ASP A 21 18.76 -13.34 -6.83
CA ASP A 21 18.76 -13.68 -5.39
C ASP A 21 18.93 -12.47 -4.46
N ARG A 22 19.56 -11.41 -4.97
CA ARG A 22 19.80 -10.16 -4.24
C ARG A 22 18.65 -9.15 -4.33
N PHE A 23 17.85 -9.18 -5.39
CA PHE A 23 16.78 -8.20 -5.65
C PHE A 23 15.46 -8.91 -5.89
N LEU A 24 14.52 -8.68 -4.97
CA LEU A 24 13.18 -9.26 -5.01
C LEU A 24 12.15 -8.15 -5.25
N GLY A 25 11.16 -8.44 -6.11
CA GLY A 25 10.03 -7.54 -6.32
C GLY A 25 9.10 -7.57 -5.12
N GLY A 26 8.79 -6.40 -4.56
CA GLY A 26 7.78 -6.24 -3.52
C GLY A 26 6.56 -5.49 -4.05
N ASP A 27 5.84 -4.81 -3.15
CA ASP A 27 4.59 -4.16 -3.50
C ASP A 27 4.75 -3.12 -4.63
N GLY A 28 3.76 -3.07 -5.52
CA GLY A 28 3.78 -2.16 -6.67
C GLY A 28 4.75 -2.53 -7.80
N THR A 29 5.39 -3.70 -7.76
CA THR A 29 6.26 -4.20 -8.83
C THR A 29 5.80 -5.57 -9.36
N TYR A 30 6.30 -5.96 -10.52
CA TYR A 30 6.13 -7.31 -11.06
C TYR A 30 7.42 -7.80 -11.71
N VAL A 31 7.59 -9.12 -11.77
CA VAL A 31 8.77 -9.74 -12.38
C VAL A 31 8.39 -10.37 -13.70
N GLN A 32 9.11 -10.01 -14.76
CA GLN A 32 8.95 -10.62 -16.09
C GLN A 32 10.32 -10.81 -16.73
N ASN A 33 10.57 -11.99 -17.30
CA ASN A 33 11.81 -12.32 -18.02
C ASN A 33 13.11 -12.00 -17.25
N GLY A 34 13.11 -12.22 -15.93
CA GLY A 34 14.30 -11.95 -15.09
C GLY A 34 14.54 -10.47 -14.80
N TYR A 35 13.56 -9.60 -15.02
CA TYR A 35 13.62 -8.18 -14.65
C TYR A 35 12.41 -7.77 -13.82
N ILE A 36 12.63 -6.80 -12.93
CA ILE A 36 11.61 -6.17 -12.11
C ILE A 36 11.14 -4.91 -12.82
N TYR A 37 9.84 -4.83 -13.06
CA TYR A 37 9.15 -3.70 -13.65
C TYR A 37 8.22 -3.06 -12.65
N SER A 38 7.99 -1.76 -12.80
CA SER A 38 6.97 -1.08 -12.00
C SER A 38 5.57 -1.40 -12.51
N SER A 39 4.66 -1.78 -11.61
CA SER A 39 3.22 -1.85 -11.88
C SER A 39 2.53 -0.50 -11.65
N LEU A 40 3.15 0.40 -10.89
CA LEU A 40 2.54 1.61 -10.34
C LEU A 40 3.32 2.88 -10.72
N ALA A 41 2.62 4.02 -10.78
CA ALA A 41 3.29 5.31 -10.79
C ALA A 41 3.55 5.74 -9.34
N GLY A 42 4.80 6.05 -9.01
CA GLY A 42 5.12 6.39 -7.61
C GLY A 42 6.59 6.47 -7.30
N LEU A 43 6.88 6.49 -6.00
CA LEU A 43 8.22 6.60 -5.47
C LEU A 43 8.81 5.21 -5.25
N ILE A 44 10.04 5.01 -5.72
CA ILE A 44 10.75 3.75 -5.54
C ILE A 44 11.30 3.71 -4.10
N LYS A 45 10.97 2.64 -3.38
CA LYS A 45 11.53 2.31 -2.06
C LYS A 45 12.36 1.05 -2.18
N ILE A 46 13.63 1.16 -1.76
CA ILE A 46 14.56 0.05 -1.74
C ILE A 46 14.80 -0.33 -0.28
N LEU A 47 14.18 -1.43 0.15
CA LEU A 47 14.27 -1.91 1.54
C LEU A 47 15.27 -3.06 1.61
N ARG A 48 16.35 -2.88 2.39
CA ARG A 48 17.31 -3.97 2.65
C ARG A 48 16.79 -4.82 3.81
N GLN A 49 16.46 -6.08 3.53
CA GLN A 49 16.13 -7.04 4.59
C GLN A 49 17.39 -7.60 5.24
N LYS A 50 17.21 -8.13 6.46
CA LYS A 50 18.27 -8.77 7.25
C LYS A 50 18.87 -10.00 6.55
N ASP A 51 18.11 -10.65 5.66
CA ASP A 51 18.51 -11.85 4.93
C ASP A 51 19.35 -11.57 3.67
N MET A 52 20.04 -10.42 3.60
CA MET A 52 20.81 -9.92 2.45
C MET A 52 20.00 -9.66 1.15
N LYS A 53 18.70 -9.93 1.15
CA LYS A 53 17.79 -9.64 0.04
C LYS A 53 17.34 -8.18 0.09
N THR A 54 17.33 -7.53 -1.06
CA THR A 54 16.86 -6.16 -1.24
C THR A 54 15.49 -6.20 -1.90
N LEU A 55 14.47 -5.72 -1.20
CA LEU A 55 13.13 -5.55 -1.74
C LEU A 55 13.04 -4.23 -2.50
N VAL A 56 12.51 -4.30 -3.72
CA VAL A 56 12.21 -3.14 -4.56
C VAL A 56 10.70 -2.97 -4.60
N GLU A 57 10.22 -1.88 -4.02
CA GLU A 57 8.81 -1.56 -3.92
C GLU A 57 8.53 -0.21 -4.55
N VAL A 58 7.32 -0.04 -5.07
CA VAL A 58 6.86 1.24 -5.61
C VAL A 58 5.65 1.68 -4.84
N GLN A 59 5.82 2.73 -4.04
CA GLN A 59 4.73 3.27 -3.24
C GLN A 59 4.00 4.38 -4.00
N ARG A 60 2.67 4.28 -4.05
CA ARG A 60 1.82 5.39 -4.48
C ARG A 60 1.92 6.51 -3.44
N CYS A 61 1.76 7.75 -3.88
CA CYS A 61 1.65 8.90 -2.95
C CYS A 61 0.39 8.83 -2.07
N THR A 62 -0.60 8.02 -2.45
CA THR A 62 -1.83 7.80 -1.69
C THR A 62 -1.72 6.53 -0.85
N SER A 63 -1.72 6.67 0.48
CA SER A 63 -1.84 5.55 1.41
C SER A 63 -3.29 5.06 1.44
N GLN A 64 -3.55 3.86 0.92
CA GLN A 64 -4.85 3.21 1.06
C GLN A 64 -4.85 2.40 2.37
N ASN A 65 -5.39 2.99 3.42
CA ASN A 65 -5.54 2.31 4.71
C ASN A 65 -6.74 1.38 4.63
N VAL A 66 -6.49 0.07 4.59
CA VAL A 66 -7.54 -0.95 4.57
C VAL A 66 -7.75 -1.48 5.98
N PRO A 67 -8.99 -1.49 6.52
CA PRO A 67 -9.25 -2.07 7.84
C PRO A 67 -8.85 -3.54 7.90
N ALA A 68 -8.02 -3.92 8.88
CA ALA A 68 -7.64 -5.30 9.14
C ALA A 68 -8.32 -5.85 10.41
N ARG A 69 -8.21 -7.17 10.63
CA ARG A 69 -8.78 -7.82 11.81
C ARG A 69 -8.09 -7.28 13.07
N GLY A 70 -8.89 -6.88 14.06
CA GLY A 70 -8.40 -6.37 15.34
C GLY A 70 -8.28 -4.85 15.41
N ASN A 71 -8.42 -4.12 14.31
CA ASN A 71 -8.45 -2.66 14.35
C ASN A 71 -9.75 -2.13 14.97
N ILE A 72 -9.62 -1.03 15.71
CA ILE A 72 -10.76 -0.25 16.20
C ILE A 72 -11.10 0.79 15.15
N VAL A 73 -12.38 0.87 14.76
CA VAL A 73 -12.82 1.75 13.67
C VAL A 73 -13.97 2.66 14.09
N THR A 74 -13.94 3.90 13.62
CA THR A 74 -15.01 4.87 13.80
C THR A 74 -15.91 4.85 12.57
N VAL A 75 -17.21 4.64 12.78
CA VAL A 75 -18.18 4.44 11.70
C VAL A 75 -19.36 5.38 11.81
N LYS A 76 -19.87 5.83 10.66
CA LYS A 76 -21.15 6.53 10.52
C LYS A 76 -22.21 5.55 10.07
N ILE A 77 -23.33 5.48 10.78
CA ILE A 77 -24.46 4.64 10.40
C ILE A 77 -25.18 5.31 9.22
N THR A 78 -25.34 4.56 8.13
CA THR A 78 -26.02 5.05 6.90
C THR A 78 -27.47 4.60 6.87
N SER A 79 -27.76 3.38 7.34
CA SER A 79 -29.12 2.85 7.38
C SER A 79 -29.26 1.84 8.50
N VAL A 80 -30.35 1.95 9.26
CA VAL A 80 -30.72 1.03 10.31
C VAL A 80 -31.81 0.10 9.79
N GLY A 81 -31.57 -1.20 9.84
CA GLY A 81 -32.56 -2.24 9.60
C GLY A 81 -32.79 -3.07 10.87
N HIS A 82 -33.83 -3.91 10.87
CA HIS A 82 -34.20 -4.71 12.05
C HIS A 82 -33.14 -5.76 12.44
N ARG A 83 -32.36 -6.26 11.48
CA ARG A 83 -31.38 -7.36 11.70
C ARG A 83 -29.93 -6.95 11.51
N PHE A 84 -29.69 -5.77 10.95
CA PHE A 84 -28.37 -5.24 10.67
C PHE A 84 -28.43 -3.75 10.39
N CYS A 85 -27.33 -3.06 10.66
CA CYS A 85 -27.11 -1.67 10.30
C CYS A 85 -26.04 -1.59 9.22
N LYS A 86 -26.31 -0.85 8.14
CA LYS A 86 -25.28 -0.48 7.17
C LYS A 86 -24.52 0.71 7.71
N CYS A 87 -23.21 0.62 7.74
CA CYS A 87 -22.33 1.68 8.19
C CYS A 87 -21.27 2.00 7.15
N SER A 88 -20.69 3.20 7.29
CA SER A 88 -19.58 3.70 6.51
C SER A 88 -18.44 3.98 7.48
N ILE A 89 -17.33 3.28 7.34
CA ILE A 89 -16.13 3.47 8.14
C ILE A 89 -15.43 4.74 7.66
N ILE A 90 -15.17 5.64 8.60
CA ILE A 90 -14.57 6.96 8.33
C ILE A 90 -13.13 7.01 8.83
N ALA A 91 -12.82 6.36 9.95
CA ALA A 91 -11.47 6.36 10.50
C ALA A 91 -11.12 4.98 11.06
N ILE A 92 -9.82 4.66 11.02
CA ILE A 92 -9.21 3.51 11.66
C ILE A 92 -8.31 4.07 12.75
N GLU A 93 -8.61 3.77 14.02
CA GLU A 93 -7.91 4.34 15.18
C GLU A 93 -7.88 5.88 15.06
N ASP A 94 -6.69 6.49 15.03
CA ASP A 94 -6.50 7.94 14.90
C ASP A 94 -6.28 8.40 13.44
N CYS A 95 -6.38 7.49 12.47
CA CYS A 95 -6.16 7.79 11.05
C CYS A 95 -7.48 7.88 10.27
N GLU A 96 -7.77 9.06 9.72
CA GLU A 96 -8.90 9.25 8.81
C GLU A 96 -8.68 8.55 7.46
N LEU A 97 -9.73 7.91 6.96
CA LEU A 97 -9.75 7.28 5.65
C LEU A 97 -10.10 8.31 4.58
N TRP A 98 -9.33 8.31 3.49
CA TRP A 98 -9.61 9.15 2.33
C TRP A 98 -10.93 8.78 1.65
N GLU A 99 -11.22 7.48 1.56
CA GLU A 99 -12.46 6.96 0.99
C GLU A 99 -13.20 6.11 2.04
N PRO A 100 -14.50 6.37 2.26
CA PRO A 100 -15.22 5.67 3.30
C PRO A 100 -15.49 4.21 2.90
N PHE A 101 -15.16 3.28 3.80
CA PHE A 101 -15.33 1.85 3.55
C PHE A 101 -16.73 1.37 3.99
N ARG A 102 -17.41 0.53 3.21
CA ARG A 102 -18.75 0.04 3.58
C ARG A 102 -18.66 -1.13 4.56
N GLY A 103 -19.34 -1.00 5.69
CA GLY A 103 -19.46 -2.02 6.74
C GLY A 103 -20.91 -2.42 7.03
N ILE A 104 -21.07 -3.55 7.71
CA ILE A 104 -22.35 -4.04 8.21
C ILE A 104 -22.15 -4.47 9.67
N ILE A 105 -22.99 -3.94 10.56
CA ILE A 105 -23.09 -4.38 11.96
C ILE A 105 -24.33 -5.26 12.07
N ARG A 106 -24.19 -6.46 12.63
CA ARG A 106 -25.27 -7.43 12.79
C ARG A 106 -25.63 -7.58 14.27
#